data_AF-A0A6N6NQ04-F1
#
_entry.id   AF-A0A6N6NQ04-F1
#
_cell.length_a   1.000
_cell.length_b   1.000
_cell.length_c   1.000
_cell.angle_alpha   90.00
_cell.angle_beta   90.00
_cell.angle_gamma   90.00
#
_symmetry.space_group_name_H-M   'P 1'
#
loop_
_entity.id
_entity.type
_entity.pdbx_description
1 polymer ?
#
loop_
_entity_poly.entity_id
_entity_poly.type
_entity_poly.pdbx_seq_one_letter_code
_entity_poly.pdbx_strand_id
1 'polypeptide(L)'
;MNIEHLREFEYLAENLSFRDTARHFFVSPSVISRHISAMEDELGTKLFVRSKQSVAITDAGTVFLDRSKAILSEYNAALAEMSRLDEGGKPVVRLGYLHNAARPFILQFTSYLKEHYPEIEIEFKGMPYKMLYTALDDNRADLNIMLNVYSPHQQRYELATMYRDQFCVVVRANSRLARDCADGIELSRLVGLDLLLPSEKDFPGLQERMRKVLETEPSLLMERARSFRDVDSMYI
;
A
#
# COMPACT_ATOMS: atom_id res chain seq x y z
N MET A 1 -0.42 -25.66 -15.78
CA MET A 1 -0.03 -25.02 -14.51
C MET A 1 -1.15 -25.21 -13.50
N ASN A 2 -0.86 -25.26 -12.19
CA ASN A 2 -1.88 -25.28 -11.12
C ASN A 2 -1.62 -24.16 -10.10
N ILE A 3 -2.57 -23.94 -9.20
CA ILE A 3 -2.51 -22.86 -8.19
C ILE A 3 -1.32 -23.03 -7.22
N GLU A 4 -0.95 -24.26 -6.86
CA GLU A 4 0.19 -24.49 -5.98
C GLU A 4 1.52 -24.09 -6.63
N HIS A 5 1.69 -24.34 -7.94
CA HIS A 5 2.88 -23.88 -8.67
C HIS A 5 2.96 -22.35 -8.71
N LEU A 6 1.82 -21.65 -8.81
CA LEU A 6 1.76 -20.19 -8.72
C LEU A 6 2.22 -19.68 -7.34
N ARG A 7 1.79 -20.34 -6.25
CA ARG A 7 2.23 -20.00 -4.87
C ARG A 7 3.74 -20.22 -4.69
N GLU A 8 4.25 -21.34 -5.18
CA GLU A 8 5.69 -21.64 -5.16
C GLU A 8 6.49 -20.61 -5.96
N PHE A 9 5.97 -20.18 -7.11
CA PHE A 9 6.57 -19.16 -7.94
C PHE A 9 6.64 -17.79 -7.26
N GLU A 10 5.53 -17.32 -6.67
CA GLU A 10 5.49 -16.04 -5.96
C GLU A 10 6.51 -16.03 -4.81
N TYR A 11 6.52 -17.09 -3.99
CA TYR A 11 7.47 -17.21 -2.89
C TYR A 11 8.93 -17.23 -3.37
N LEU A 12 9.21 -17.94 -4.47
CA LEU A 12 10.55 -18.00 -5.06
C LEU A 12 10.97 -16.64 -5.63
N ALA A 13 10.05 -15.90 -6.25
CA ALA A 13 10.30 -14.58 -6.80
C ALA A 13 10.69 -13.57 -5.70
N GLU A 14 10.10 -13.69 -4.51
CA GLU A 14 10.41 -12.82 -3.37
C GLU A 14 11.72 -13.21 -2.65
N ASN A 15 12.00 -14.51 -2.53
CA ASN A 15 13.13 -15.01 -1.73
C ASN A 15 14.39 -15.36 -2.55
N LEU A 16 14.26 -15.51 -3.87
CA LEU A 16 15.33 -15.86 -4.81
C LEU A 16 16.17 -17.08 -4.38
N SER A 17 15.55 -18.03 -3.69
CA SER A 17 16.19 -19.22 -3.14
C SER A 17 15.31 -20.45 -3.31
N PHE A 18 15.69 -21.35 -4.23
CA PHE A 18 15.01 -22.64 -4.42
C PHE A 18 15.05 -23.50 -3.14
N ARG A 19 16.13 -23.39 -2.36
CA ARG A 19 16.29 -24.17 -1.13
C ARG A 19 15.35 -23.69 -0.04
N ASP A 20 15.20 -22.38 0.12
CA ASP A 20 14.31 -21.82 1.14
C ASP A 20 12.85 -21.93 0.71
N THR A 21 12.56 -21.80 -0.59
CA THR A 21 11.24 -22.09 -1.16
C THR A 21 10.83 -23.54 -0.88
N ALA A 22 11.70 -24.50 -1.22
CA ALA A 22 11.42 -25.91 -0.97
C ALA A 22 11.17 -26.21 0.52
N ARG A 23 11.93 -25.57 1.41
CA ARG A 23 11.73 -25.68 2.87
C ARG A 23 10.36 -25.13 3.30
N HIS A 24 9.94 -23.99 2.74
CA HIS A 24 8.65 -23.37 3.06
C HIS A 24 7.46 -24.27 2.67
N PHE A 25 7.52 -24.89 1.49
CA PHE A 25 6.46 -25.77 0.98
C PHE A 25 6.64 -27.24 1.39
N PHE A 26 7.60 -27.56 2.27
CA PHE A 26 7.88 -28.93 2.74
C PHE A 26 8.16 -29.95 1.62
N VAL A 27 8.85 -29.52 0.56
CA VAL A 27 9.23 -30.36 -0.59
C VAL A 27 10.75 -30.33 -0.83
N SER A 28 11.24 -31.10 -1.81
CA SER A 28 12.64 -31.04 -2.22
C SER A 28 12.91 -29.88 -3.20
N PRO A 29 14.14 -29.34 -3.26
CA PRO A 29 14.50 -28.32 -4.26
C PRO A 29 14.32 -28.79 -5.71
N SER A 30 14.45 -30.09 -5.99
CA SER A 30 14.21 -30.64 -7.32
C SER A 30 12.73 -30.59 -7.73
N VAL A 31 11.80 -30.71 -6.76
CA VAL A 31 10.36 -30.57 -7.01
C VAL A 31 10.03 -29.13 -7.41
N ILE A 32 10.46 -28.14 -6.63
CA ILE A 32 10.28 -26.70 -6.98
C ILE A 32 10.91 -26.41 -8.34
N SER A 33 12.13 -26.90 -8.60
CA SER A 33 12.77 -26.71 -9.90
C SER A 33 11.93 -27.25 -11.05
N ARG A 34 11.33 -28.43 -10.88
CA ARG A 34 10.48 -29.07 -11.89
C ARG A 34 9.18 -28.30 -12.11
N HIS A 35 8.54 -27.83 -11.03
CA HIS A 35 7.31 -27.05 -11.12
C HIS A 35 7.55 -25.73 -11.87
N ILE A 36 8.62 -24.99 -11.52
CA ILE A 36 9.01 -23.77 -12.22
C ILE A 36 9.34 -24.05 -13.69
N SER A 37 10.11 -25.09 -13.99
CA SER A 37 10.41 -25.45 -15.38
C SER A 37 9.15 -25.79 -16.17
N ALA A 38 8.20 -26.53 -15.59
CA ALA A 38 6.94 -26.83 -16.26
C ALA A 38 6.12 -25.56 -16.56
N MET A 39 6.13 -24.56 -15.65
CA MET A 39 5.49 -23.28 -15.93
C MET A 39 6.20 -22.49 -17.03
N GLU A 40 7.54 -22.46 -17.01
CA GLU A 40 8.33 -21.79 -18.06
C GLU A 40 8.08 -22.43 -19.44
N ASP A 41 7.97 -23.75 -19.49
CA ASP A 41 7.70 -24.49 -20.72
C ASP A 41 6.27 -24.20 -21.26
N GLU A 42 5.28 -24.10 -20.37
CA GLU A 42 3.90 -23.75 -20.73
C GLU A 42 3.77 -22.29 -21.19
N LEU A 43 4.51 -21.37 -20.56
CA LEU A 43 4.52 -19.94 -20.93
C LEU A 43 5.42 -19.65 -22.14
N GLY A 44 6.26 -20.61 -22.54
CA GLY A 44 7.23 -20.45 -23.63
C GLY A 44 8.35 -19.43 -23.34
N THR A 45 8.54 -19.04 -22.08
CA THR A 45 9.56 -18.07 -21.66
C THR A 45 10.18 -18.45 -20.32
N LYS A 46 11.44 -18.06 -20.11
CA LYS A 46 12.09 -18.19 -18.81
C LYS A 46 11.57 -17.13 -17.86
N LEU A 47 11.26 -17.55 -16.64
CA LEU A 47 10.84 -16.67 -15.55
C LEU A 47 12.03 -16.35 -14.65
N PHE A 48 13.00 -17.27 -14.54
CA PHE A 48 14.23 -17.06 -13.78
C PHE A 48 15.49 -17.33 -14.62
N VAL A 49 16.54 -16.59 -14.29
CA VAL A 49 17.91 -16.90 -14.71
C VAL A 49 18.65 -17.54 -13.53
N ARG A 50 19.28 -18.68 -13.78
CA ARG A 50 20.08 -19.39 -12.77
C ARG A 50 21.56 -19.29 -13.12
N SER A 51 22.36 -18.83 -12.18
CA SER A 51 23.82 -18.95 -12.20
C SER A 51 24.27 -19.94 -11.13
N LYS A 52 25.56 -20.32 -11.12
CA LYS A 52 26.12 -21.17 -10.07
C LYS A 52 26.07 -20.52 -8.68
N GLN A 53 25.90 -19.20 -8.60
CA GLN A 53 25.93 -18.44 -7.34
C GLN A 53 24.61 -17.74 -7.01
N SER A 54 23.71 -17.53 -7.97
CA SER A 54 22.53 -16.70 -7.78
C SER A 54 21.33 -17.13 -8.64
N VAL A 55 20.15 -16.80 -8.13
CA VAL A 55 18.88 -16.85 -8.86
C VAL A 55 18.41 -15.41 -9.04
N ALA A 56 18.00 -15.05 -10.25
CA ALA A 56 17.42 -13.76 -10.53
C ALA A 56 16.12 -13.94 -11.31
N ILE A 57 15.14 -13.10 -11.04
CA ILE A 57 13.92 -13.02 -11.84
C ILE A 57 14.23 -12.31 -13.18
N THR A 58 13.60 -12.76 -14.25
CA THR A 58 13.68 -12.12 -15.58
C THR A 58 12.64 -11.01 -15.71
N ASP A 59 12.74 -10.17 -16.75
CA ASP A 59 11.68 -9.19 -17.06
C ASP A 59 10.32 -9.88 -17.29
N ALA A 60 10.31 -11.02 -18.00
CA ALA A 60 9.11 -11.84 -18.19
C ALA A 60 8.58 -12.38 -16.84
N GLY A 61 9.49 -12.78 -15.95
CA GLY A 61 9.19 -13.19 -14.59
C GLY A 61 8.54 -12.08 -13.77
N THR A 62 9.04 -10.85 -13.85
CA THR A 62 8.47 -9.69 -13.16
C THR A 62 7.06 -9.39 -13.65
N VAL A 63 6.83 -9.38 -14.98
CA VAL A 63 5.49 -9.20 -15.54
C VAL A 63 4.55 -10.33 -15.11
N PHE A 64 5.05 -11.57 -15.10
CA PHE A 64 4.24 -12.72 -14.69
C PHE A 64 3.95 -12.72 -13.18
N LEU A 65 4.85 -12.21 -12.34
CA LEU A 65 4.65 -12.05 -10.90
C LEU A 65 3.44 -11.17 -10.59
N ASP A 66 3.36 -10.00 -11.22
CA ASP A 66 2.23 -9.09 -11.01
C ASP A 66 0.88 -9.74 -11.41
N ARG A 67 0.88 -10.54 -12.48
CA ARG A 67 -0.32 -11.28 -12.92
C ARG A 67 -0.64 -12.46 -12.01
N SER A 68 0.38 -13.15 -11.51
CA SER A 68 0.24 -14.29 -10.61
C SER A 68 -0.39 -13.88 -9.28
N LYS A 69 0.01 -12.73 -8.72
CA LYS A 69 -0.57 -12.15 -7.49
C LYS A 69 -2.07 -11.92 -7.63
N ALA A 70 -2.49 -11.30 -8.74
CA ALA A 70 -3.90 -11.09 -9.02
C ALA A 70 -4.69 -12.41 -9.14
N ILE A 71 -4.14 -13.42 -9.84
CA ILE A 71 -4.79 -14.73 -10.01
C ILE A 71 -4.97 -15.44 -8.66
N LEU A 72 -3.92 -15.51 -7.84
CA LEU A 72 -3.97 -16.16 -6.53
C LEU A 72 -4.93 -15.44 -5.59
N SER A 73 -4.97 -14.13 -5.69
CA SER A 73 -5.89 -13.32 -4.93
C SER A 73 -7.36 -13.61 -5.28
N GLU A 74 -7.72 -13.56 -6.56
CA GLU A 74 -9.08 -13.91 -7.02
C GLU A 74 -9.47 -15.32 -6.61
N TYR A 75 -8.55 -16.27 -6.73
CA TYR A 75 -8.76 -17.63 -6.27
C TYR A 75 -9.08 -17.70 -4.77
N ASN A 76 -8.30 -17.01 -3.93
CA ASN A 76 -8.55 -16.96 -2.49
C ASN A 76 -9.86 -16.23 -2.16
N ALA A 77 -10.21 -15.18 -2.91
CA ALA A 77 -11.46 -14.45 -2.74
C ALA A 77 -12.67 -15.35 -3.03
N ALA A 78 -12.63 -16.12 -4.12
CA ALA A 78 -13.65 -17.09 -4.47
C ALA A 78 -13.82 -18.19 -3.40
N LEU A 79 -12.71 -18.74 -2.88
CA LEU A 79 -12.77 -19.71 -1.78
C LEU A 79 -13.43 -19.13 -0.53
N ALA A 80 -13.05 -17.90 -0.17
CA ALA A 80 -13.62 -17.21 0.99
C ALA A 80 -15.11 -16.92 0.78
N GLU A 81 -15.55 -16.58 -0.42
CA GLU A 81 -16.95 -16.38 -0.76
C GLU A 81 -17.76 -17.67 -0.65
N MET A 82 -17.27 -18.79 -1.19
CA MET A 82 -17.95 -20.08 -1.08
C MET A 82 -18.09 -20.51 0.38
N SER A 83 -17.04 -20.39 1.18
CA SER A 83 -17.08 -20.71 2.61
C SER A 83 -18.14 -19.90 3.36
N ARG A 84 -18.34 -18.62 2.98
CA ARG A 84 -19.37 -17.77 3.59
C ARG A 84 -20.78 -18.13 3.14
N LEU A 85 -20.97 -18.45 1.85
CA LEU A 85 -22.28 -18.87 1.33
C LEU A 85 -22.76 -20.14 2.03
N ASP A 86 -21.88 -21.11 2.26
CA ASP A 86 -22.20 -22.33 2.99
C ASP A 86 -22.60 -22.06 4.45
N GLU A 87 -22.10 -20.98 5.05
CA GLU A 87 -22.44 -20.53 6.41
C GLU A 87 -23.66 -19.58 6.46
N GLY A 88 -24.29 -19.28 5.32
CA GLY A 88 -25.36 -18.27 5.25
C GLY A 88 -24.89 -16.84 5.55
N GLY A 89 -23.59 -16.59 5.38
CA GLY A 89 -22.93 -15.32 5.64
C GLY A 89 -23.31 -14.21 4.67
N LYS A 90 -23.16 -12.97 5.11
CA LYS A 90 -23.40 -11.77 4.31
C LYS A 90 -22.27 -11.58 3.27
N PRO A 91 -22.55 -10.98 2.10
CA PRO A 91 -21.49 -10.45 1.24
C PRO A 91 -20.59 -9.48 2.02
N VAL A 92 -19.28 -9.60 1.83
CA VAL A 92 -18.28 -8.80 2.55
C VAL A 92 -17.60 -7.83 1.61
N VAL A 93 -17.52 -6.55 2.01
CA VAL A 93 -16.69 -5.53 1.37
C VAL A 93 -15.50 -5.22 2.26
N ARG A 94 -14.28 -5.38 1.75
CA ARG A 94 -13.03 -5.14 2.45
C ARG A 94 -12.59 -3.70 2.21
N LEU A 95 -12.70 -2.87 3.24
CA LEU A 95 -12.30 -1.47 3.20
C LEU A 95 -10.94 -1.30 3.87
N GLY A 96 -9.89 -1.11 3.07
CA GLY A 96 -8.61 -0.65 3.58
C GLY A 96 -8.65 0.86 3.86
N TYR A 97 -7.93 1.30 4.89
CA TYR A 97 -7.86 2.73 5.16
C TYR A 97 -6.53 3.15 5.79
N LEU A 98 -6.10 4.35 5.43
CA LEU A 98 -5.01 5.04 6.12
C LEU A 98 -5.52 5.50 7.49
N HIS A 99 -4.90 5.00 8.56
CA HIS A 99 -5.40 5.04 9.94
C HIS A 99 -6.08 6.36 10.32
N ASN A 100 -5.37 7.48 10.18
CA ASN A 100 -5.87 8.79 10.60
C ASN A 100 -6.73 9.50 9.54
N ALA A 101 -6.52 9.22 8.25
CA ALA A 101 -7.30 9.87 7.19
C ALA A 101 -8.78 9.46 7.21
N ALA A 102 -9.10 8.31 7.79
CA ALA A 102 -10.47 7.82 7.90
C ALA A 102 -11.20 8.30 9.15
N ARG A 103 -10.53 8.84 10.18
CA ARG A 103 -11.16 9.20 11.47
C ARG A 103 -12.42 10.07 11.33
N PRO A 104 -12.42 11.15 10.52
CA PRO A 104 -13.60 12.02 10.37
C PRO A 104 -14.79 11.30 9.73
N PHE A 105 -14.53 10.24 8.96
CA PHE A 105 -15.50 9.61 8.07
C PHE A 105 -16.00 8.25 8.60
N ILE A 106 -15.13 7.46 9.24
CA ILE A 106 -15.34 6.03 9.44
C ILE A 106 -16.58 5.72 10.30
N LEU A 107 -16.84 6.53 11.33
CA LEU A 107 -18.01 6.35 12.20
C LEU A 107 -19.31 6.69 11.49
N GLN A 108 -19.34 7.77 10.71
CA GLN A 108 -20.53 8.16 9.96
C GLN A 108 -20.83 7.15 8.85
N PHE A 109 -19.79 6.70 8.15
CA PHE A 109 -19.87 5.70 7.09
C PHE A 109 -20.36 4.34 7.61
N THR A 110 -19.80 3.86 8.72
CA THR A 110 -20.22 2.59 9.35
C THR A 110 -21.68 2.63 9.79
N SER A 111 -22.13 3.73 10.40
CA SER A 111 -23.54 3.92 10.78
C SER A 111 -24.45 3.92 9.55
N TYR A 112 -24.09 4.69 8.52
CA TYR A 112 -24.85 4.76 7.27
C TYR A 112 -25.02 3.40 6.60
N LEU A 113 -23.95 2.60 6.52
CA LEU A 113 -24.01 1.27 5.89
C LEU A 113 -24.82 0.28 6.70
N LYS A 114 -24.73 0.32 8.04
CA LYS A 114 -25.56 -0.52 8.90
C LYS A 114 -27.06 -0.21 8.75
N GLU A 115 -27.40 1.05 8.51
CA GLU A 115 -28.79 1.50 8.36
C GLU A 115 -29.34 1.19 6.96
N HIS A 116 -28.59 1.49 5.90
CA HIS A 116 -29.06 1.42 4.52
C HIS A 116 -28.72 0.12 3.79
N TYR A 117 -27.69 -0.61 4.23
CA TYR A 117 -27.19 -1.84 3.61
C TYR A 117 -26.90 -2.93 4.66
N PRO A 118 -27.86 -3.28 5.53
CA PRO A 118 -27.66 -4.25 6.61
C PRO A 118 -27.31 -5.66 6.11
N GLU A 119 -27.56 -5.97 4.85
CA GLU A 119 -27.20 -7.22 4.18
C GLU A 119 -25.72 -7.33 3.82
N ILE A 120 -24.96 -6.23 3.86
CA ILE A 120 -23.52 -6.22 3.57
C ILE A 120 -22.73 -6.15 4.88
N GLU A 121 -21.72 -7.00 4.99
CA GLU A 121 -20.71 -6.91 6.05
C GLU A 121 -19.50 -6.12 5.53
N ILE A 122 -18.90 -5.29 6.39
CA ILE A 122 -17.74 -4.49 6.01
C ILE A 122 -16.57 -4.82 6.92
N GLU A 123 -15.48 -5.25 6.32
CA GLU A 123 -14.24 -5.56 7.00
C GLU A 123 -13.29 -4.35 6.89
N PHE A 124 -13.02 -3.71 8.03
CA PHE A 124 -12.16 -2.54 8.09
C PHE A 124 -10.70 -2.94 8.36
N LYS A 125 -9.78 -2.56 7.46
CA LYS A 125 -8.34 -2.82 7.62
C LYS A 125 -7.53 -1.53 7.64
N GLY A 126 -7.16 -1.12 8.84
CA GLY A 126 -6.21 -0.01 9.02
C GLY A 126 -4.81 -0.45 8.60
N MET A 127 -4.17 0.29 7.70
CA MET A 127 -2.83 -0.06 7.21
C MET A 127 -1.99 1.16 6.84
N PRO A 128 -0.65 1.04 6.84
CA PRO A 128 0.24 2.10 6.37
C PRO A 128 -0.01 2.45 4.90
N TYR A 129 0.28 3.70 4.51
CA TYR A 129 0.02 4.21 3.16
C TYR A 129 0.56 3.28 2.06
N LYS A 130 1.81 2.84 2.18
CA LYS A 130 2.48 1.97 1.21
C LYS A 130 1.78 0.62 0.98
N MET A 131 1.00 0.15 1.94
CA MET A 131 0.31 -1.15 1.87
C MET A 131 -1.04 -1.06 1.16
N LEU A 132 -1.60 0.15 0.99
CA LEU A 132 -2.94 0.33 0.45
C LEU A 132 -3.02 -0.17 -0.99
N TYR A 133 -2.13 0.28 -1.88
CA TYR A 133 -2.11 -0.18 -3.27
C TYR A 133 -1.84 -1.68 -3.38
N THR A 134 -0.85 -2.19 -2.64
CA THR A 134 -0.57 -3.63 -2.62
C THR A 134 -1.78 -4.42 -2.11
N ALA A 135 -2.55 -3.91 -1.16
CA ALA A 135 -3.77 -4.58 -0.70
C ALA A 135 -4.86 -4.64 -1.79
N LEU A 136 -4.95 -3.65 -2.69
CA LEU A 136 -5.84 -3.73 -3.86
C LEU A 136 -5.29 -4.72 -4.89
N ASP A 137 -3.99 -4.66 -5.19
CA ASP A 137 -3.35 -5.58 -6.14
C ASP A 137 -3.47 -7.05 -5.70
N ASP A 138 -3.40 -7.29 -4.40
CA ASP A 138 -3.52 -8.61 -3.79
C ASP A 138 -4.99 -8.95 -3.44
N ASN A 139 -6.01 -8.20 -3.90
CA ASN A 139 -7.43 -8.23 -3.42
C ASN A 139 -7.61 -8.51 -1.91
N ARG A 140 -6.70 -8.01 -1.07
CA ARG A 140 -6.84 -7.98 0.38
C ARG A 140 -7.72 -6.80 0.85
N ALA A 141 -7.95 -5.84 -0.05
CA ALA A 141 -8.92 -4.76 0.05
C ALA A 141 -9.65 -4.63 -1.30
N ASP A 142 -10.93 -4.26 -1.25
CA ASP A 142 -11.75 -3.99 -2.43
C ASP A 142 -11.81 -2.48 -2.71
N LEU A 143 -11.77 -1.68 -1.64
CA LEU A 143 -11.67 -0.21 -1.70
C LEU A 143 -10.69 0.29 -0.65
N ASN A 144 -10.05 1.44 -0.93
CA ASN A 144 -9.19 2.13 0.03
C ASN A 144 -9.62 3.57 0.28
N ILE A 145 -9.63 3.98 1.55
CA ILE A 145 -9.71 5.39 1.96
C ILE A 145 -8.30 5.88 2.28
N MET A 146 -7.84 6.87 1.52
CA MET A 146 -6.43 7.28 1.57
C MET A 146 -6.22 8.74 1.21
N LEU A 147 -5.01 9.25 1.50
CA LEU A 147 -4.57 10.54 1.00
C LEU A 147 -4.24 10.43 -0.49
N ASN A 148 -4.78 11.33 -1.29
CA ASN A 148 -4.41 11.44 -2.70
C ASN A 148 -3.06 12.17 -2.84
N VAL A 149 -1.97 11.44 -2.66
CA VAL A 149 -0.61 11.88 -3.02
C VAL A 149 -0.14 11.09 -4.24
N TYR A 150 0.70 11.73 -5.06
CA TYR A 150 1.15 11.12 -6.32
C TYR A 150 1.81 9.76 -6.05
N SER A 151 1.30 8.72 -6.71
CA SER A 151 1.86 7.38 -6.67
C SER A 151 1.84 6.80 -8.08
N PRO A 152 2.93 6.16 -8.55
CA PRO A 152 2.96 5.48 -9.85
C PRO A 152 1.82 4.46 -10.02
N HIS A 153 1.31 3.92 -8.91
CA HIS A 153 0.22 2.94 -8.88
C HIS A 153 -1.16 3.56 -9.19
N GLN A 154 -1.32 4.88 -9.13
CA GLN A 154 -2.62 5.55 -9.30
C GLN A 154 -3.29 5.30 -10.65
N GLN A 155 -2.51 5.10 -11.72
CA GLN A 155 -3.06 4.90 -13.07
C GLN A 155 -3.87 3.59 -13.21
N ARG A 156 -3.73 2.67 -12.25
CA ARG A 156 -4.41 1.37 -12.26
C ARG A 156 -5.76 1.38 -11.54
N TYR A 157 -6.12 2.47 -10.86
CA TYR A 157 -7.32 2.53 -10.02
C TYR A 157 -8.17 3.76 -10.31
N GLU A 158 -9.47 3.61 -10.08
CA GLU A 158 -10.38 4.74 -10.04
C GLU A 158 -10.23 5.51 -8.72
N LEU A 159 -10.22 6.85 -8.80
CA LEU A 159 -10.08 7.73 -7.64
C LEU A 159 -11.33 8.58 -7.48
N ALA A 160 -12.06 8.37 -6.37
CA ALA A 160 -13.16 9.22 -5.96
C ALA A 160 -12.71 10.16 -4.84
N THR A 161 -12.88 11.48 -5.03
CA THR A 161 -12.54 12.46 -3.99
C THR A 161 -13.68 12.56 -2.98
N MET A 162 -13.42 12.19 -1.72
CA MET A 162 -14.41 12.25 -0.65
C MET A 162 -14.48 13.64 0.01
N TYR A 163 -13.33 14.21 0.34
CA TYR A 163 -13.20 15.56 0.87
C TYR A 163 -11.81 16.11 0.56
N ARG A 164 -11.62 17.42 0.79
CA ARG A 164 -10.31 18.06 0.72
C ARG A 164 -9.90 18.46 2.12
N ASP A 165 -8.68 18.09 2.49
CA ASP A 165 -8.06 18.48 3.74
C ASP A 165 -7.00 19.57 3.49
N GLN A 166 -6.55 20.24 4.55
CA GLN A 166 -5.52 21.28 4.52
C GLN A 166 -4.30 20.85 5.34
N PHE A 167 -3.10 21.05 4.79
CA PHE A 167 -1.89 20.90 5.58
C PHE A 167 -1.76 22.06 6.55
N CYS A 168 -1.45 21.75 7.81
CA CYS A 168 -1.16 22.73 8.85
C CYS A 168 0.30 22.63 9.30
N VAL A 169 0.79 23.70 9.94
CA VAL A 169 2.09 23.69 10.59
C VAL A 169 1.88 23.39 12.07
N VAL A 170 2.47 22.30 12.55
CA VAL A 170 2.42 21.93 13.96
C VAL A 170 3.67 22.46 14.66
N VAL A 171 3.45 23.21 15.73
CA VAL A 171 4.52 23.80 16.55
C VAL A 171 4.27 23.54 18.03
N ARG A 172 5.29 23.71 18.86
CA ARG A 172 5.10 23.70 20.32
C ARG A 172 4.14 24.82 20.72
N ALA A 173 3.24 24.54 21.66
CA ALA A 173 2.22 25.48 22.14
C ALA A 173 2.80 26.80 22.68
N ASN A 174 4.03 26.78 23.20
CA ASN A 174 4.71 27.98 23.71
C ASN A 174 5.57 28.73 22.66
N SER A 175 5.59 28.25 21.40
CA SER A 175 6.36 28.87 20.32
C SER A 175 5.78 30.24 19.95
N ARG A 176 6.62 31.09 19.36
CA ARG A 176 6.19 32.38 18.85
C ARG A 176 5.14 32.23 17.73
N LEU A 177 5.31 31.25 16.85
CA LEU A 177 4.35 30.97 15.77
C LEU A 177 2.97 30.60 16.31
N ALA A 178 2.88 29.84 17.41
CA ALA A 178 1.60 29.51 18.02
C ALA A 178 0.83 30.74 18.53
N ARG A 179 1.53 31.81 18.93
CA ARG A 179 0.91 33.06 19.41
C ARG A 179 0.59 34.03 18.28
N ASP A 180 1.49 34.13 17.32
CA ASP A 180 1.46 35.18 16.30
C ASP A 180 0.68 34.75 15.03
N CYS A 181 0.38 33.45 14.87
CA CYS A 181 -0.17 32.85 13.64
C CYS A 181 -1.36 31.91 13.92
N ALA A 182 -2.38 32.38 14.65
CA ALA A 182 -3.53 31.57 15.04
C ALA A 182 -4.50 31.26 13.87
N ASP A 183 -4.66 32.19 12.92
CA ASP A 183 -5.61 32.06 11.79
C ASP A 183 -4.96 31.54 10.50
N GLY A 184 -3.68 31.16 10.57
CA GLY A 184 -2.89 30.73 9.41
C GLY A 184 -1.46 31.27 9.44
N ILE A 185 -0.61 30.74 8.57
CA ILE A 185 0.81 31.07 8.51
C ILE A 185 1.26 31.26 7.05
N GLU A 186 1.97 32.35 6.79
CA GLU A 186 2.67 32.56 5.53
C GLU A 186 3.96 31.74 5.49
N LEU A 187 4.33 31.21 4.33
CA LEU A 187 5.56 30.43 4.15
C LEU A 187 6.83 31.21 4.54
N SER A 188 6.83 32.53 4.34
CA SER A 188 7.91 33.45 4.74
C SER A 188 8.24 33.35 6.25
N ARG A 189 7.25 33.03 7.10
CA ARG A 189 7.42 32.88 8.55
C ARG A 189 8.14 31.59 8.95
N LEU A 190 8.28 30.65 8.02
CA LEU A 190 9.01 29.40 8.22
C LEU A 190 10.51 29.53 7.91
N VAL A 191 10.91 30.64 7.29
CA VAL A 191 12.30 30.88 6.88
C VAL A 191 13.23 30.86 8.09
N GLY A 192 14.31 30.07 7.97
CA GLY A 192 15.32 29.93 9.03
C GLY A 192 14.97 28.94 10.14
N LEU A 193 13.79 28.30 10.10
CA LEU A 193 13.41 27.22 11.02
C LEU A 193 13.88 25.86 10.51
N ASP A 194 14.13 24.93 11.43
CA ASP A 194 14.33 23.52 11.08
C ASP A 194 12.96 22.87 10.88
N LEU A 195 12.68 22.44 9.65
CA LEU A 195 11.39 21.85 9.27
C LEU A 195 11.43 20.32 9.39
N LEU A 196 10.36 19.74 9.91
CA LEU A 196 10.15 18.30 9.92
C LEU A 196 9.11 17.95 8.85
N LEU A 197 9.50 17.18 7.85
CA LEU A 197 8.64 16.75 6.76
C LEU A 197 8.32 15.25 6.88
N PRO A 198 7.16 14.78 6.38
CA PRO A 198 6.86 13.37 6.27
C PRO A 198 7.97 12.58 5.59
N SER A 199 8.23 11.39 6.11
CA SER A 199 9.17 10.43 5.54
C SER A 199 8.67 9.91 4.19
N GLU A 200 9.46 10.09 3.13
CA GLU A 200 9.16 9.55 1.79
C GLU A 200 9.06 8.02 1.78
N LYS A 201 9.74 7.34 2.71
CA LYS A 201 9.65 5.89 2.88
C LYS A 201 8.28 5.43 3.37
N ASP A 202 7.63 6.26 4.19
CA ASP A 202 6.37 5.91 4.87
C ASP A 202 5.16 6.50 4.11
N PHE A 203 5.34 7.68 3.49
CA PHE A 203 4.37 8.38 2.65
C PHE A 203 4.99 8.79 1.30
N PRO A 204 5.20 7.84 0.38
CA PRO A 204 5.68 8.14 -0.97
C PRO A 204 4.85 9.23 -1.64
N GLY A 205 5.51 10.22 -2.24
CA GLY A 205 4.90 11.35 -2.93
C GLY A 205 4.40 12.47 -2.02
N LEU A 206 4.25 12.25 -0.72
CA LEU A 206 3.81 13.29 0.22
C LEU A 206 4.91 14.30 0.50
N GLN A 207 6.15 13.83 0.74
CA GLN A 207 7.27 14.73 1.00
C GLN A 207 7.54 15.61 -0.22
N GLU A 208 7.52 15.01 -1.40
CA GLU A 208 7.69 15.74 -2.67
C GLU A 208 6.58 16.77 -2.88
N ARG A 209 5.32 16.42 -2.59
CA ARG A 209 4.20 17.37 -2.65
C ARG A 209 4.41 18.56 -1.70
N MET A 210 4.84 18.30 -0.46
CA MET A 210 5.12 19.37 0.50
C MET A 210 6.31 20.22 0.07
N ARG A 211 7.37 19.60 -0.45
CA ARG A 211 8.54 20.30 -0.98
C ARG A 211 8.15 21.28 -2.09
N LYS A 212 7.34 20.84 -3.06
CA LYS A 212 6.82 21.72 -4.12
C LYS A 212 6.04 22.92 -3.59
N VAL A 213 5.29 22.75 -2.50
CA VAL A 213 4.59 23.86 -1.85
C VAL A 213 5.60 24.82 -1.18
N LEU A 214 6.58 24.29 -0.46
CA LEU A 214 7.58 25.11 0.24
C LEU A 214 8.51 25.85 -0.74
N GLU A 215 8.85 25.25 -1.88
CA GLU A 215 9.67 25.86 -2.94
C GLU A 215 8.98 27.05 -3.63
N THR A 216 7.68 27.26 -3.41
CA THR A 216 7.01 28.50 -3.84
C THR A 216 7.51 29.75 -3.09
N GLU A 217 8.18 29.57 -1.95
CA GLU A 217 8.91 30.61 -1.23
C GLU A 217 10.42 30.40 -1.39
N PRO A 218 11.09 31.16 -2.28
CA PRO A 218 12.51 30.95 -2.62
C PRO A 218 13.46 31.08 -1.44
N SER A 219 13.05 31.79 -0.38
CA SER A 219 13.86 32.01 0.82
C SER A 219 13.90 30.78 1.74
N LEU A 220 13.06 29.76 1.51
CA LEU A 220 13.05 28.52 2.27
C LEU A 220 14.13 27.55 1.77
N LEU A 221 15.21 27.45 2.52
CA LEU A 221 16.29 26.49 2.26
C LEU A 221 15.89 25.07 2.70
N MET A 222 15.66 24.18 1.73
CA MET A 222 15.28 22.78 1.97
C MET A 222 16.37 21.94 2.66
N GLU A 223 17.62 22.41 2.70
CA GLU A 223 18.75 21.72 3.37
C GLU A 223 18.54 21.52 4.88
N ARG A 224 17.63 22.28 5.50
CA ARG A 224 17.29 22.18 6.93
C ARG A 224 16.10 21.28 7.21
N ALA A 225 15.48 20.70 6.18
CA ALA A 225 14.36 19.79 6.32
C ALA A 225 14.83 18.39 6.74
N ARG A 226 14.23 17.83 7.79
CA ARG A 226 14.49 16.46 8.25
C ARG A 226 13.24 15.60 8.08
N SER A 227 13.44 14.31 7.83
CA SER A 227 12.33 13.35 7.74
C SER A 227 11.80 12.96 9.11
N PHE A 228 10.49 12.95 9.25
CA PHE A 228 9.76 12.49 10.43
C PHE A 228 8.87 11.30 10.07
N ARG A 229 8.97 10.23 10.85
CA ARG A 229 8.33 8.94 10.54
C ARG A 229 6.94 8.78 11.15
N ASP A 230 6.70 9.41 12.30
CA ASP A 230 5.45 9.26 13.03
C ASP A 230 4.41 10.31 12.59
N VAL A 231 4.15 10.37 11.29
CA VAL A 231 3.16 11.30 10.72
C VAL A 231 1.76 10.99 11.26
N ASP A 232 1.53 9.74 11.69
CA ASP A 232 0.28 9.32 12.30
C ASP A 232 0.01 10.00 13.65
N SER A 233 1.03 10.46 14.38
CA SER A 233 0.84 11.30 15.57
C SER A 233 0.69 12.80 15.27
N MET A 234 0.83 13.22 14.01
CA MET A 234 0.60 14.63 13.62
C MET A 234 -0.86 14.95 13.28
N TYR A 235 -1.73 13.94 13.19
CA TYR A 235 -3.20 14.09 13.03
C TYR A 235 -3.95 14.08 14.38
N ILE A 236 -3.28 14.40 15.49
CA ILE A 236 -3.87 14.52 16.84
C ILE A 236 -4.54 15.88 17.01
#